data_AF-A0A0L9VU03-F1
#
_entry.id   AF-A0A0L9VU03-F1
#
_cell.length_a   1.000
_cell.length_b   1.000
_cell.length_c   1.000
_cell.angle_alpha   90.00
_cell.angle_beta   90.00
_cell.angle_gamma   90.00
#
_symmetry.space_group_name_H-M   'P 1'
#
loop_
_entity.id
_entity.type
_entity.pdbx_description
1 polymer ?
#
loop_
_entity_poly.entity_id
_entity_poly.type
_entity_poly.pdbx_seq_one_letter_code
_entity_poly.pdbx_strand_id
1 'polypeptide(L)'
;MYFSAEDRGEMMSMVYNWPAEQVDMIVVTDGSRILGLGDLGVQGIGIAIGKLDLYVAAAGINPQRVLPVMIDVGTNNEKLLEDPLYLGLQQHRLDGDDYLAVVDEFMEAVFTRWPNVIVQFEDFQSKWAFKLLQRYRNTYRMFNDDVQGTAGVAIAGLLGAVRAQGRPMIDFPKQKIVVAGAGSAGIGVLNAARKTMARMLGNNEIAFKSAKSQFWVVDAKGLISEGRENIDPDALPFARNLKEMERQGLREGASLEEVVKQVKPDVLLGLSAVGGLFSKEVYNLKL
;
A
#
# COMPACT_ATOMS: atom_id res chain seq x y z
N MET A 1 2.58 19.97 -9.73
CA MET A 1 1.79 20.12 -10.95
C MET A 1 0.46 19.40 -10.77
N TYR A 2 -0.63 19.93 -11.32
CA TYR A 2 -1.96 19.35 -11.21
C TYR A 2 -2.40 18.89 -12.59
N PHE A 3 -2.94 17.68 -12.67
CA PHE A 3 -3.62 17.14 -13.86
C PHE A 3 -5.00 16.72 -13.43
N SER A 4 -6.03 17.24 -14.07
CA SER A 4 -7.42 16.95 -13.74
C SER A 4 -8.07 16.04 -14.78
N ALA A 5 -9.23 15.50 -14.44
CA ALA A 5 -10.07 14.78 -15.40
C ALA A 5 -10.55 15.63 -16.59
N GLU A 6 -10.55 16.96 -16.45
CA GLU A 6 -10.91 17.92 -17.51
C GLU A 6 -9.76 18.18 -18.49
N ASP A 7 -8.54 17.85 -18.09
CA ASP A 7 -7.32 18.00 -18.91
C ASP A 7 -7.08 16.82 -19.88
N ARG A 8 -8.05 15.89 -19.96
CA ARG A 8 -7.96 14.72 -20.84
C ARG A 8 -7.76 15.14 -22.30
N GLY A 9 -6.73 14.60 -22.94
CA GLY A 9 -6.30 14.90 -24.30
C GLY A 9 -5.19 15.96 -24.38
N GLU A 10 -4.90 16.68 -23.29
CA GLU A 10 -3.95 17.79 -23.26
C GLU A 10 -2.73 17.52 -22.38
N MET A 11 -2.66 16.40 -21.65
CA MET A 11 -1.59 16.20 -20.66
C MET A 11 -0.19 16.17 -21.30
N MET A 12 -0.09 15.69 -22.53
CA MET A 12 1.14 15.70 -23.34
C MET A 12 1.69 17.12 -23.59
N SER A 13 0.81 18.10 -23.78
CA SER A 13 1.22 19.51 -23.93
C SER A 13 1.49 20.13 -22.56
N MET A 14 0.60 19.85 -21.58
CA MET A 14 0.70 20.39 -20.23
C MET A 14 2.00 20.02 -19.54
N VAL A 15 2.52 18.80 -19.70
CA VAL A 15 3.77 18.39 -19.03
C VAL A 15 4.87 19.39 -19.31
N TYR A 16 4.92 20.05 -20.49
CA TYR A 16 5.91 21.07 -20.87
C TYR A 16 5.82 22.40 -20.11
N ASN A 17 4.71 22.67 -19.41
CA ASN A 17 4.58 23.83 -18.53
C ASN A 17 5.48 23.71 -17.29
N TRP A 18 5.96 22.51 -16.94
CA TRP A 18 6.97 22.38 -15.90
C TRP A 18 8.34 22.91 -16.38
N PRO A 19 8.97 23.84 -15.66
CA PRO A 19 10.13 24.59 -16.16
C PRO A 19 11.42 23.76 -16.24
N ALA A 20 11.51 22.65 -15.52
CA ALA A 20 12.70 21.81 -15.55
C ALA A 20 12.74 20.96 -16.83
N GLU A 21 13.85 21.02 -17.56
CA GLU A 21 14.07 20.18 -18.73
C GLU A 21 14.21 18.70 -18.37
N GLN A 22 14.76 18.40 -17.19
CA GLN A 22 14.96 17.04 -16.69
C GLN A 22 14.31 16.86 -15.32
N VAL A 23 13.60 15.74 -15.17
CA VAL A 23 13.02 15.28 -13.91
C VAL A 23 13.43 13.83 -13.67
N ASP A 24 13.97 13.56 -12.47
CA ASP A 24 14.41 12.23 -12.06
C ASP A 24 13.39 11.51 -11.18
N MET A 25 12.65 12.27 -10.38
CA MET A 25 11.71 11.72 -9.40
C MET A 25 10.39 12.47 -9.42
N ILE A 26 9.31 11.73 -9.64
CA ILE A 26 7.94 12.19 -9.45
C ILE A 26 7.34 11.42 -8.29
N VAL A 27 6.71 12.15 -7.37
CA VAL A 27 5.74 11.55 -6.44
C VAL A 27 4.37 12.03 -6.86
N VAL A 28 3.48 11.08 -7.15
CA VAL A 28 2.11 11.33 -7.61
C VAL A 28 1.11 10.75 -6.63
N THR A 29 0.04 11.49 -6.37
CA THR A 29 -1.11 11.06 -5.58
C THR A 29 -2.40 11.54 -6.23
N ASP A 30 -3.52 10.84 -5.99
CA ASP A 30 -4.88 11.32 -6.32
C ASP A 30 -5.64 11.83 -5.09
N GLY A 31 -4.98 11.84 -3.92
CA GLY A 31 -5.56 12.30 -2.66
C GLY A 31 -6.66 11.42 -2.08
N SER A 32 -6.87 10.21 -2.62
CA SER A 32 -8.02 9.37 -2.28
C SER A 32 -7.87 8.61 -0.96
N ARG A 33 -6.64 8.47 -0.46
CA ARG A 33 -6.32 7.78 0.80
C ARG A 33 -5.10 8.42 1.47
N ILE A 34 -5.21 9.69 1.81
CA ILE A 34 -4.12 10.41 2.50
C ILE A 34 -3.92 9.83 3.90
N LEU A 35 -2.80 9.12 4.09
CA LEU A 35 -2.44 8.47 5.35
C LEU A 35 -3.61 7.66 5.95
N GLY A 36 -4.03 8.02 7.18
CA GLY A 36 -5.24 7.53 7.84
C GLY A 36 -6.39 8.55 7.87
N LEU A 37 -6.27 9.65 7.13
CA LEU A 37 -7.25 10.75 7.08
C LEU A 37 -8.33 10.53 6.02
N GLY A 38 -8.08 9.66 5.03
CA GLY A 38 -9.04 9.31 4.00
C GLY A 38 -8.93 10.20 2.76
N ASP A 39 -10.06 10.47 2.13
CA ASP A 39 -10.14 11.24 0.89
C ASP A 39 -10.06 12.75 1.16
N LEU A 40 -8.96 13.38 0.75
CA LEU A 40 -8.74 14.82 0.87
C LEU A 40 -8.67 15.52 -0.50
N GLY A 41 -8.92 14.78 -1.60
CA GLY A 41 -8.82 15.29 -2.96
C GLY A 41 -7.50 16.06 -3.21
N VAL A 42 -7.58 17.22 -3.85
CA VAL A 42 -6.39 18.02 -4.19
C VAL A 42 -5.63 18.58 -2.99
N GLN A 43 -6.25 18.61 -1.79
CA GLN A 43 -5.55 19.04 -0.56
C GLN A 43 -4.46 18.02 -0.16
N GLY A 44 -4.49 16.81 -0.72
CA GLY A 44 -3.49 15.77 -0.49
C GLY A 44 -2.10 16.04 -1.09
N ILE A 45 -1.92 17.10 -1.90
CA ILE A 45 -0.65 17.39 -2.60
C ILE A 45 0.53 17.54 -1.65
N GLY A 46 0.28 17.96 -0.41
CA GLY A 46 1.31 18.11 0.62
C GLY A 46 2.10 16.83 0.88
N ILE A 47 1.49 15.65 0.67
CA ILE A 47 2.18 14.36 0.78
C ILE A 47 3.24 14.22 -0.31
N ALA A 48 2.90 14.50 -1.57
CA ALA A 48 3.85 14.40 -2.67
C ALA A 48 5.03 15.37 -2.50
N ILE A 49 4.73 16.59 -2.04
CA ILE A 49 5.77 17.60 -1.72
C ILE A 49 6.67 17.09 -0.58
N GLY A 50 6.11 16.68 0.55
CA GLY A 50 6.89 16.23 1.70
C GLY A 50 7.73 14.98 1.44
N LYS A 51 7.24 14.04 0.62
CA LYS A 51 8.03 12.87 0.18
C LYS A 51 9.23 13.30 -0.65
N LEU A 52 9.06 14.24 -1.57
CA LEU A 52 10.17 14.78 -2.37
C LEU A 52 11.17 15.58 -1.53
N ASP A 53 10.72 16.30 -0.51
CA ASP A 53 11.62 16.94 0.45
C ASP A 53 12.54 15.91 1.13
N LEU A 54 12.01 14.72 1.47
CA LEU A 54 12.82 13.62 2.01
C LEU A 54 13.77 13.02 0.96
N TYR A 55 13.38 12.94 -0.31
CA TYR A 55 14.31 12.51 -1.37
C TYR A 55 15.50 13.47 -1.51
N VAL A 56 15.25 14.77 -1.41
CA VAL A 56 16.31 15.79 -1.45
C VAL A 56 17.17 15.67 -0.19
N ALA A 57 16.55 15.70 0.99
CA ALA A 57 17.26 15.78 2.27
C ALA A 57 18.00 14.48 2.64
N ALA A 58 17.37 13.31 2.42
CA ALA A 58 17.90 12.03 2.88
C ALA A 58 18.67 11.26 1.80
N ALA A 59 18.28 11.39 0.52
CA ALA A 59 18.92 10.68 -0.59
C ALA A 59 19.79 11.58 -1.48
N GLY A 60 19.81 12.90 -1.24
CA GLY A 60 20.63 13.85 -1.99
C GLY A 60 20.17 14.08 -3.43
N ILE A 61 18.89 13.83 -3.74
CA ILE A 61 18.34 14.13 -5.07
C ILE A 61 18.35 15.64 -5.30
N ASN A 62 18.70 16.07 -6.52
CA ASN A 62 18.71 17.48 -6.87
C ASN A 62 17.28 18.06 -6.80
N PRO A 63 17.01 19.11 -5.99
CA PRO A 63 15.68 19.71 -5.84
C PRO A 63 15.12 20.32 -7.13
N GLN A 64 15.96 20.63 -8.13
CA GLN A 64 15.48 21.10 -9.43
C GLN A 64 15.00 19.97 -10.35
N ARG A 65 15.22 18.70 -9.96
CA ARG A 65 14.92 17.50 -10.75
C ARG A 65 13.83 16.63 -10.10
N VAL A 66 13.04 17.21 -9.19
CA VAL A 66 11.88 16.56 -8.58
C VAL A 66 10.59 17.26 -8.99
N LEU A 67 9.49 16.51 -9.07
CA LEU A 67 8.19 17.03 -9.48
C LEU A 67 7.06 16.40 -8.64
N PRO A 68 6.41 17.16 -7.74
CA PRO A 68 5.21 16.69 -7.05
C PRO A 68 4.01 16.77 -7.99
N VAL A 69 3.20 15.72 -8.04
CA VAL A 69 2.02 15.66 -8.92
C VAL A 69 0.76 15.32 -8.13
N MET A 70 -0.33 16.03 -8.45
CA MET A 70 -1.70 15.69 -8.06
C MET A 70 -2.50 15.30 -9.30
N ILE A 71 -3.16 14.15 -9.25
CA ILE A 71 -4.17 13.73 -10.23
C ILE A 71 -5.55 13.99 -9.62
N ASP A 72 -6.25 15.01 -10.12
CA ASP A 72 -7.58 15.39 -9.67
C ASP A 72 -8.67 14.75 -10.54
N VAL A 73 -9.23 13.65 -10.06
CA VAL A 73 -10.38 12.97 -10.69
C VAL A 73 -11.69 13.25 -9.96
N GLY A 74 -11.72 14.27 -9.09
CA GLY A 74 -12.80 14.52 -8.13
C GLY A 74 -12.48 14.00 -6.73
N THR A 75 -13.45 14.12 -5.82
CA THR A 75 -13.38 13.62 -4.44
C THR A 75 -14.72 13.04 -4.00
N ASN A 76 -14.70 12.00 -3.17
CA ASN A 76 -15.91 11.44 -2.55
C ASN A 76 -16.13 11.98 -1.13
N ASN A 77 -15.39 13.03 -0.75
CA ASN A 77 -15.58 13.71 0.53
C ASN A 77 -16.64 14.80 0.40
N GLU A 78 -17.87 14.50 0.84
CA GLU A 78 -19.01 15.43 0.76
C GLU A 78 -18.72 16.81 1.35
N LYS A 79 -17.92 16.87 2.43
CA LYS A 79 -17.57 18.15 3.05
C LYS A 79 -16.73 19.03 2.13
N LEU A 80 -15.88 18.43 1.29
CA LEU A 80 -15.09 19.16 0.31
C LEU A 80 -15.95 19.55 -0.90
N LEU A 81 -16.91 18.71 -1.29
CA LEU A 81 -17.86 19.01 -2.36
C LEU A 81 -18.81 20.17 -2.01
N GLU A 82 -19.11 20.35 -0.73
CA GLU A 82 -19.91 21.45 -0.22
C GLU A 82 -19.07 22.71 0.10
N ASP A 83 -17.74 22.61 0.11
CA ASP A 83 -16.84 23.71 0.47
C ASP A 83 -16.59 24.63 -0.75
N PRO A 84 -17.07 25.89 -0.72
CA PRO A 84 -16.86 26.83 -1.83
C PRO A 84 -15.38 27.26 -1.98
N LEU A 85 -14.52 26.93 -1.01
CA LEU A 85 -13.08 27.19 -1.05
C LEU A 85 -12.28 25.97 -1.53
N TYR A 86 -12.91 24.82 -1.76
CA TYR A 86 -12.22 23.65 -2.30
C TYR A 86 -11.75 23.93 -3.73
N LEU A 87 -10.46 23.69 -3.97
CA LEU A 87 -9.78 24.06 -5.22
C LEU A 87 -9.84 22.97 -6.30
N GLY A 88 -10.29 21.77 -5.95
CA GLY A 88 -10.35 20.64 -6.87
C GLY A 88 -11.69 20.57 -7.60
N LEU A 89 -11.83 19.57 -8.47
CA LEU A 89 -13.06 19.31 -9.20
C LEU A 89 -14.21 19.04 -8.21
N GLN A 90 -15.29 19.80 -8.37
CA GLN A 90 -16.52 19.71 -7.57
C GLN A 90 -17.42 18.57 -8.08
N GLN A 91 -16.86 17.36 -8.11
CA GLN A 91 -17.54 16.14 -8.53
C GLN A 91 -17.03 14.93 -7.75
N HIS A 92 -17.87 13.89 -7.68
CA HIS A 92 -17.43 12.59 -7.21
C HIS A 92 -16.32 12.00 -8.08
N ARG A 93 -15.48 11.16 -7.47
CA ARG A 93 -14.36 10.53 -8.15
C ARG A 93 -14.81 9.74 -9.36
N LEU A 94 -14.06 9.87 -10.46
CA LEU A 94 -14.15 8.92 -11.56
C LEU A 94 -13.86 7.50 -11.07
N ASP A 95 -14.46 6.52 -11.73
CA ASP A 95 -14.23 5.10 -11.48
C ASP A 95 -14.07 4.33 -12.80
N GLY A 96 -13.71 3.06 -12.72
CA GLY A 96 -13.63 2.18 -13.89
C GLY A 96 -12.63 2.67 -14.94
N ASP A 97 -13.04 2.59 -16.20
CA ASP A 97 -12.19 2.90 -17.35
C ASP A 97 -11.92 4.41 -17.51
N ASP A 98 -12.85 5.26 -17.08
CA ASP A 98 -12.66 6.71 -17.09
C ASP A 98 -11.51 7.14 -16.18
N TYR A 99 -11.44 6.56 -14.97
CA TYR A 99 -10.32 6.79 -14.06
C TYR A 99 -9.00 6.30 -14.68
N LEU A 100 -9.00 5.09 -15.26
CA LEU A 100 -7.80 4.51 -15.86
C LEU A 100 -7.29 5.32 -17.04
N ALA A 101 -8.17 5.84 -17.88
CA ALA A 101 -7.80 6.64 -19.04
C ALA A 101 -7.03 7.90 -18.63
N VAL A 102 -7.44 8.59 -17.55
CA VAL A 102 -6.72 9.76 -17.00
C VAL A 102 -5.31 9.38 -16.57
N VAL A 103 -5.15 8.28 -15.81
CA VAL A 103 -3.84 7.85 -15.31
C VAL A 103 -2.95 7.32 -16.45
N ASP A 104 -3.54 6.66 -17.44
CA ASP A 104 -2.83 6.19 -18.64
C ASP A 104 -2.21 7.35 -19.40
N GLU A 105 -3.01 8.37 -19.71
CA GLU A 105 -2.55 9.57 -20.41
C GLU A 105 -1.45 10.30 -19.62
N PHE A 106 -1.61 10.43 -18.29
CA PHE A 106 -0.58 11.00 -17.43
C PHE A 106 0.75 10.25 -17.52
N MET A 107 0.71 8.91 -17.42
CA MET A 107 1.90 8.07 -17.49
C MET A 107 2.58 8.19 -18.86
N GLU A 108 1.80 8.17 -19.95
CA GLU A 108 2.33 8.37 -21.30
C GLU A 108 2.97 9.75 -21.49
N ALA A 109 2.32 10.81 -20.99
CA ALA A 109 2.84 12.18 -21.06
C ALA A 109 4.17 12.35 -20.31
N VAL A 110 4.22 11.85 -19.08
CA VAL A 110 5.41 11.91 -18.24
C VAL A 110 6.58 11.15 -18.86
N PHE A 111 6.35 9.91 -19.30
CA PHE A 111 7.44 9.10 -19.86
C PHE A 111 7.83 9.49 -21.29
N THR A 112 6.94 10.15 -22.04
CA THR A 112 7.31 10.78 -23.32
C THR A 112 8.26 11.96 -23.11
N ARG A 113 7.95 12.85 -22.15
CA ARG A 113 8.81 14.01 -21.87
C ARG A 113 10.10 13.61 -21.17
N TRP A 114 10.00 12.73 -20.16
CA TRP A 114 11.13 12.28 -19.36
C TRP A 114 11.24 10.76 -19.34
N PRO A 115 11.80 10.13 -20.40
CA PRO A 115 11.96 8.68 -20.48
C PRO A 115 12.79 8.07 -19.35
N ASN A 116 13.63 8.92 -18.74
CA ASN A 116 14.50 8.90 -17.54
C ASN A 116 13.85 8.87 -16.14
N VAL A 117 12.60 9.28 -15.99
CA VAL A 117 12.01 9.56 -14.67
C VAL A 117 11.63 8.30 -13.89
N ILE A 118 11.69 8.37 -12.56
CA ILE A 118 11.09 7.39 -11.65
C ILE A 118 9.77 7.98 -11.16
N VAL A 119 8.68 7.20 -11.24
CA VAL A 119 7.36 7.61 -10.74
C VAL A 119 6.97 6.80 -9.50
N GLN A 120 6.84 7.46 -8.37
CA GLN A 120 6.32 6.89 -7.13
C GLN A 120 4.84 7.22 -6.98
N PHE A 121 4.01 6.19 -6.88
CA PHE A 121 2.59 6.33 -6.53
C PHE A 121 2.44 6.32 -5.02
N GLU A 122 1.67 7.28 -4.50
CA GLU A 122 1.49 7.52 -3.07
C GLU A 122 0.02 7.79 -2.73
N ASP A 123 -0.46 7.20 -1.63
CA ASP A 123 -1.76 7.51 -1.01
C ASP A 123 -2.99 7.34 -1.92
N PHE A 124 -2.91 6.36 -2.83
CA PHE A 124 -4.06 5.88 -3.61
C PHE A 124 -4.90 4.89 -2.79
N GLN A 125 -6.23 4.91 -2.98
CA GLN A 125 -7.12 3.87 -2.47
C GLN A 125 -6.63 2.47 -2.84
N SER A 126 -6.79 1.50 -1.92
CA SER A 126 -6.27 0.13 -2.09
C SER A 126 -6.65 -0.51 -3.43
N LYS A 127 -7.90 -0.30 -3.90
CA LYS A 127 -8.38 -0.84 -5.19
C LYS A 127 -7.54 -0.36 -6.38
N TRP A 128 -7.04 0.87 -6.30
CA TRP A 128 -6.22 1.50 -7.35
C TRP A 128 -4.74 1.23 -7.15
N ALA A 129 -4.24 1.27 -5.91
CA ALA A 129 -2.83 1.06 -5.61
C ALA A 129 -2.28 -0.24 -6.23
N PHE A 130 -2.97 -1.37 -6.08
CA PHE A 130 -2.57 -2.63 -6.70
C PHE A 130 -2.81 -2.66 -8.20
N LYS A 131 -3.99 -2.21 -8.66
CA LYS A 131 -4.36 -2.25 -10.08
C LYS A 131 -3.40 -1.45 -10.94
N LEU A 132 -3.07 -0.22 -10.53
CA LEU A 132 -2.13 0.67 -11.24
C LEU A 132 -0.70 0.13 -11.15
N LEU A 133 -0.29 -0.38 -9.98
CA LEU A 133 1.03 -1.02 -9.84
C LEU A 133 1.19 -2.19 -10.82
N GLN A 134 0.21 -3.09 -10.93
CA GLN A 134 0.30 -4.22 -11.86
C GLN A 134 0.26 -3.77 -13.33
N ARG A 135 -0.53 -2.74 -13.62
CA ARG A 135 -0.67 -2.18 -14.96
C ARG A 135 0.63 -1.59 -15.50
N TYR A 136 1.39 -0.87 -14.67
CA TYR A 136 2.50 -0.04 -15.15
C TYR A 136 3.90 -0.56 -14.81
N ARG A 137 4.07 -1.37 -13.75
CA ARG A 137 5.41 -1.77 -13.23
C ARG A 137 6.35 -2.46 -14.22
N ASN A 138 5.82 -3.07 -15.27
CA ASN A 138 6.61 -3.80 -16.27
C ASN A 138 6.90 -2.96 -17.53
N THR A 139 6.24 -1.81 -17.65
CA THR A 139 6.35 -0.90 -18.80
C THR A 139 7.10 0.37 -18.42
N TYR A 140 6.83 0.87 -17.21
CA TYR A 140 7.34 2.14 -16.71
C TYR A 140 8.21 1.94 -15.48
N ARG A 141 9.18 2.84 -15.29
CA ARG A 141 10.05 2.86 -14.11
C ARG A 141 9.28 3.50 -12.95
N MET A 142 8.44 2.69 -12.33
CA MET A 142 7.52 3.13 -11.28
C MET A 142 7.44 2.11 -10.14
N PHE A 143 7.08 2.59 -8.96
CA PHE A 143 6.70 1.75 -7.82
C PHE A 143 5.58 2.42 -7.01
N ASN A 144 4.92 1.67 -6.13
CA ASN A 144 3.97 2.23 -5.17
C ASN A 144 4.56 2.14 -3.76
N ASP A 145 4.67 3.27 -3.05
CA ASP A 145 5.35 3.34 -1.75
C ASP A 145 4.55 2.65 -0.64
N ASP A 146 3.22 2.83 -0.63
CA ASP A 146 2.33 2.18 0.33
C ASP A 146 2.46 0.65 0.29
N VAL A 147 2.56 0.08 -0.91
CA VAL A 147 2.68 -1.36 -1.13
C VAL A 147 4.12 -1.85 -0.96
N GLN A 148 5.07 -1.24 -1.68
CA GLN A 148 6.43 -1.76 -1.80
C GLN A 148 7.41 -1.11 -0.81
N GLY A 149 7.28 0.19 -0.56
CA GLY A 149 8.08 0.93 0.41
C GLY A 149 7.82 0.45 1.83
N THR A 150 6.53 0.41 2.22
CA THR A 150 6.11 -0.15 3.53
C THR A 150 6.57 -1.59 3.70
N ALA A 151 6.49 -2.41 2.64
CA ALA A 151 7.00 -3.76 2.67
C ALA A 151 8.51 -3.83 2.92
N GLY A 152 9.29 -2.96 2.27
CA GLY A 152 10.75 -2.88 2.46
C GLY A 152 11.12 -2.63 3.92
N VAL A 153 10.54 -1.58 4.53
CA VAL A 153 10.84 -1.23 5.93
C VAL A 153 10.33 -2.27 6.93
N ALA A 154 9.15 -2.84 6.69
CA ALA A 154 8.60 -3.89 7.57
C ALA A 154 9.49 -5.14 7.56
N ILE A 155 9.96 -5.58 6.38
CA ILE A 155 10.87 -6.72 6.28
C ILE A 155 12.21 -6.45 6.94
N ALA A 156 12.77 -5.25 6.77
CA ALA A 156 13.99 -4.85 7.46
C ALA A 156 13.80 -4.92 8.99
N GLY A 157 12.67 -4.45 9.52
CA GLY A 157 12.32 -4.54 10.93
C GLY A 157 12.16 -5.98 11.42
N LEU A 158 11.44 -6.83 10.68
CA LEU A 158 11.21 -8.24 11.05
C LEU A 158 12.51 -9.04 11.08
N LEU A 159 13.36 -8.90 10.07
CA LEU A 159 14.67 -9.55 10.02
C LEU A 159 15.60 -9.01 11.12
N GLY A 160 15.55 -7.70 11.35
CA GLY A 160 16.26 -7.04 12.45
C GLY A 160 15.86 -7.58 13.82
N ALA A 161 14.57 -7.82 14.05
CA ALA A 161 14.04 -8.38 15.29
C ALA A 161 14.53 -9.81 15.55
N VAL A 162 14.54 -10.67 14.52
CA VAL A 162 15.11 -12.04 14.63
C VAL A 162 16.58 -11.98 15.02
N ARG A 163 17.36 -11.10 14.37
CA ARG A 163 18.77 -10.90 14.70
C ARG A 163 18.98 -10.35 16.11
N ALA A 164 18.17 -9.40 16.54
CA ALA A 164 18.26 -8.79 17.89
C ALA A 164 17.94 -9.79 19.00
N GLN A 165 17.15 -10.83 18.72
CA GLN A 165 16.89 -11.94 19.64
C GLN A 165 18.05 -12.96 19.70
N GLY A 166 19.14 -12.76 18.95
CA GLY A 166 20.24 -13.73 18.84
C GLY A 166 19.85 -15.01 18.11
N ARG A 167 18.70 -15.01 17.41
CA ARG A 167 18.21 -16.18 16.67
C ARG A 167 18.85 -16.25 15.28
N PRO A 168 19.11 -17.46 14.75
CA PRO A 168 19.49 -17.64 13.36
C PRO A 168 18.45 -17.06 12.41
N MET A 169 18.89 -16.45 11.30
CA MET A 169 17.97 -15.85 10.31
C MET A 169 16.95 -16.86 9.77
N ILE A 170 17.29 -18.15 9.69
CA ILE A 170 16.39 -19.24 9.25
C ILE A 170 15.21 -19.49 10.21
N ASP A 171 15.15 -18.80 11.35
CA ASP A 171 13.97 -18.80 12.23
C ASP A 171 12.91 -17.78 11.79
N PHE A 172 13.24 -16.84 10.88
CA PHE A 172 12.25 -15.91 10.34
C PHE A 172 11.04 -16.62 9.69
N PRO A 173 11.23 -17.64 8.82
CA PRO A 173 10.12 -18.43 8.27
C PRO A 173 9.31 -19.25 9.28
N LYS A 174 9.70 -19.28 10.57
CA LYS A 174 8.96 -19.97 11.65
C LYS A 174 8.12 -19.01 12.49
N GLN A 175 8.24 -17.71 12.27
CA GLN A 175 7.51 -16.69 13.05
C GLN A 175 6.03 -16.73 12.69
N LYS A 176 5.16 -16.84 13.69
CA LYS A 176 3.71 -16.65 13.52
C LYS A 176 3.41 -15.16 13.50
N ILE A 177 2.91 -14.68 12.37
CA ILE A 177 2.67 -13.25 12.11
C ILE A 177 1.17 -13.02 12.01
N VAL A 178 0.63 -12.27 12.97
CA VAL A 178 -0.74 -11.77 12.94
C VAL A 178 -0.71 -10.33 12.43
N VAL A 179 -1.49 -10.06 11.38
CA VAL A 179 -1.57 -8.75 10.72
C VAL A 179 -2.98 -8.21 10.88
N ALA A 180 -3.09 -7.01 11.46
CA ALA A 180 -4.33 -6.26 11.51
C ALA A 180 -4.34 -5.23 10.38
N GLY A 181 -5.21 -5.44 9.39
CA GLY A 181 -5.29 -4.64 8.17
C GLY A 181 -4.94 -5.46 6.92
N ALA A 182 -5.89 -5.51 5.99
CA ALA A 182 -5.77 -6.23 4.71
C ALA A 182 -5.77 -5.27 3.49
N GLY A 183 -5.37 -4.01 3.69
CA GLY A 183 -5.22 -3.02 2.62
C GLY A 183 -3.88 -3.12 1.89
N SER A 184 -3.59 -2.13 1.04
CA SER A 184 -2.35 -2.02 0.24
C SER A 184 -1.07 -2.31 1.03
N ALA A 185 -0.88 -1.64 2.16
CA ALA A 185 0.26 -1.85 3.05
C ALA A 185 0.32 -3.27 3.63
N GLY A 186 -0.79 -3.76 4.19
CA GLY A 186 -0.88 -5.10 4.79
C GLY A 186 -0.51 -6.20 3.79
N ILE A 187 -1.15 -6.18 2.64
CA ILE A 187 -0.93 -7.17 1.58
C ILE A 187 0.46 -7.02 0.94
N GLY A 188 0.98 -5.80 0.78
CA GLY A 188 2.34 -5.55 0.32
C GLY A 188 3.39 -6.19 1.24
N VAL A 189 3.29 -5.94 2.54
CA VAL A 189 4.17 -6.51 3.58
C VAL A 189 4.10 -8.04 3.58
N LEU A 190 2.89 -8.60 3.56
CA LEU A 190 2.68 -10.05 3.55
C LEU A 190 3.27 -10.72 2.31
N ASN A 191 3.12 -10.10 1.13
CA ASN A 191 3.72 -10.60 -0.10
C ASN A 191 5.25 -10.58 -0.05
N ALA A 192 5.84 -9.51 0.47
CA ALA A 192 7.29 -9.44 0.65
C ALA A 192 7.79 -10.45 1.70
N ALA A 193 7.08 -10.60 2.81
CA ALA A 193 7.40 -11.58 3.86
C ALA A 193 7.36 -13.00 3.30
N ARG A 194 6.28 -13.36 2.61
CA ARG A 194 6.12 -14.66 1.97
C ARG A 194 7.24 -14.97 0.98
N LYS A 195 7.61 -14.00 0.14
CA LYS A 195 8.72 -14.14 -0.82
C LYS A 195 10.07 -14.29 -0.12
N THR A 196 10.34 -13.50 0.91
CA THR A 196 11.57 -13.57 1.71
C THR A 196 11.68 -14.93 2.39
N MET A 197 10.62 -15.38 3.06
CA MET A 197 10.57 -16.70 3.70
C MET A 197 10.79 -17.82 2.68
N ALA A 198 10.10 -17.78 1.54
CA ALA A 198 10.24 -18.80 0.51
C ALA A 198 11.68 -18.86 -0.04
N ARG A 199 12.32 -17.71 -0.28
CA ARG A 199 13.73 -17.65 -0.71
C ARG A 199 14.68 -18.29 0.30
N MET A 200 14.46 -18.06 1.59
CA MET A 200 15.28 -18.67 2.66
C MET A 200 15.07 -20.19 2.77
N LEU A 201 13.91 -20.69 2.37
CA LEU A 201 13.54 -22.11 2.38
C LEU A 201 13.81 -22.84 1.05
N GLY A 202 14.56 -22.23 0.12
CA GLY A 202 14.96 -22.87 -1.14
C GLY A 202 14.08 -22.57 -2.35
N ASN A 203 13.16 -21.60 -2.26
CA ASN A 203 12.41 -20.99 -3.37
C ASN A 203 11.60 -21.98 -4.25
N ASN A 204 10.92 -22.94 -3.63
CA ASN A 204 10.05 -23.91 -4.31
C ASN A 204 8.58 -23.79 -3.82
N GLU A 205 7.66 -24.53 -4.43
CA GLU A 205 6.23 -24.45 -4.08
C GLU A 205 5.94 -24.81 -2.62
N ILE A 206 6.67 -25.78 -2.06
CA ILE A 206 6.53 -26.20 -0.66
C ILE A 206 6.92 -25.04 0.27
N ALA A 207 8.02 -24.36 -0.04
CA ALA A 207 8.48 -23.17 0.66
C ALA A 207 7.44 -22.04 0.63
N PHE A 208 6.78 -21.81 -0.52
CA PHE A 208 5.72 -20.82 -0.63
C PHE A 208 4.46 -21.18 0.16
N LYS A 209 4.05 -22.46 0.15
CA LYS A 209 2.93 -22.96 0.96
C LYS A 209 3.22 -22.85 2.46
N SER A 210 4.42 -23.24 2.87
CA SER A 210 4.89 -23.14 4.25
C SER A 210 4.98 -21.70 4.73
N ALA A 211 5.43 -20.77 3.88
CA ALA A 211 5.44 -19.35 4.21
C ALA A 211 4.02 -18.80 4.37
N LYS A 212 3.08 -19.17 3.47
CA LYS A 212 1.67 -18.74 3.57
C LYS A 212 1.05 -19.12 4.92
N SER A 213 1.34 -20.31 5.45
CA SER A 213 0.74 -20.79 6.71
C SER A 213 1.21 -20.04 7.96
N GLN A 214 2.20 -19.14 7.85
CA GLN A 214 2.70 -18.30 8.94
C GLN A 214 1.89 -17.02 9.17
N PHE A 215 0.92 -16.70 8.30
CA PHE A 215 0.18 -15.45 8.36
C PHE A 215 -1.27 -15.66 8.80
N TRP A 216 -1.77 -14.76 9.67
CA TRP A 216 -3.17 -14.61 10.02
C TRP A 216 -3.57 -13.15 9.80
N VAL A 217 -4.48 -12.91 8.85
CA VAL A 217 -4.86 -11.56 8.44
C VAL A 217 -6.25 -11.24 8.98
N VAL A 218 -6.36 -10.15 9.72
CA VAL A 218 -7.60 -9.68 10.34
C VAL A 218 -7.98 -8.35 9.69
N ASP A 219 -9.14 -8.28 9.04
CA ASP A 219 -9.70 -7.05 8.48
C ASP A 219 -10.82 -6.49 9.35
N ALA A 220 -11.56 -5.51 8.84
CA ALA A 220 -12.68 -4.88 9.55
C ALA A 220 -13.80 -5.86 9.94
N LYS A 221 -13.92 -7.01 9.27
CA LYS A 221 -14.89 -8.08 9.59
C LYS A 221 -14.25 -9.26 10.34
N GLY A 222 -12.98 -9.13 10.78
CA GLY A 222 -12.26 -10.15 11.53
C GLY A 222 -11.32 -11.02 10.66
N LEU A 223 -10.89 -12.15 11.21
CA LEU A 223 -9.98 -13.09 10.55
C LEU A 223 -10.50 -13.51 9.17
N ILE A 224 -9.62 -13.50 8.17
CA ILE A 224 -9.91 -13.87 6.79
C ILE A 224 -9.62 -15.37 6.58
N SER A 225 -10.63 -16.12 6.15
CA SER A 225 -10.53 -17.53 5.76
C SER A 225 -10.99 -17.80 4.32
N GLU A 226 -10.79 -19.03 3.85
CA GLU A 226 -11.30 -19.52 2.56
C GLU A 226 -12.84 -19.51 2.48
N GLY A 227 -13.54 -19.38 3.61
CA GLY A 227 -14.99 -19.25 3.66
C GLY A 227 -15.52 -17.83 3.48
N ARG A 228 -14.65 -16.81 3.33
CA ARG A 228 -15.05 -15.40 3.19
C ARG A 228 -15.77 -15.17 1.88
N GLU A 229 -17.01 -14.70 1.95
CA GLU A 229 -17.72 -14.17 0.79
C GLU A 229 -17.16 -12.81 0.35
N ASN A 230 -17.04 -12.61 -0.96
CA ASN A 230 -16.56 -11.35 -1.57
C ASN A 230 -15.20 -10.88 -1.02
N ILE A 231 -14.28 -11.82 -0.83
CA ILE A 231 -12.90 -11.54 -0.44
C ILE A 231 -12.18 -10.73 -1.52
N ASP A 232 -11.39 -9.74 -1.10
CA ASP A 232 -10.50 -9.01 -1.98
C ASP A 232 -9.52 -9.99 -2.67
N PRO A 233 -9.41 -10.00 -4.02
CA PRO A 233 -8.50 -10.88 -4.74
C PRO A 233 -7.05 -10.79 -4.26
N ASP A 234 -6.60 -9.63 -3.78
CA ASP A 234 -5.25 -9.42 -3.27
C ASP A 234 -5.05 -10.00 -1.86
N ALA A 235 -6.14 -10.13 -1.08
CA ALA A 235 -6.14 -10.76 0.25
C ALA A 235 -6.35 -12.29 0.19
N LEU A 236 -7.02 -12.80 -0.85
CA LEU A 236 -7.31 -14.23 -1.05
C LEU A 236 -6.08 -15.15 -0.91
N PRO A 237 -4.87 -14.81 -1.41
CA PRO A 237 -3.68 -15.62 -1.20
C PRO A 237 -3.31 -15.83 0.27
N PHE A 238 -3.80 -14.99 1.19
CA PHE A 238 -3.54 -15.07 2.64
C PHE A 238 -4.75 -15.56 3.45
N ALA A 239 -5.84 -15.91 2.78
CA ALA A 239 -6.99 -16.55 3.42
C ALA A 239 -6.56 -17.86 4.09
N ARG A 240 -6.95 -18.02 5.35
CA ARG A 240 -6.67 -19.20 6.18
C ARG A 240 -7.54 -20.39 5.77
N ASN A 241 -6.94 -21.57 5.77
CA ASN A 241 -7.68 -22.80 5.52
C ASN A 241 -8.69 -23.10 6.64
N LEU A 242 -9.92 -23.45 6.27
CA LEU A 242 -11.02 -23.69 7.21
C LEU A 242 -10.70 -24.83 8.21
N LYS A 243 -10.16 -25.95 7.72
CA LYS A 243 -9.83 -27.11 8.59
C LYS A 243 -8.72 -26.79 9.57
N GLU A 244 -7.73 -25.99 9.17
CA GLU A 244 -6.67 -25.54 10.07
C GLU A 244 -7.19 -24.60 11.16
N MET A 245 -8.11 -23.69 10.79
CA MET A 245 -8.73 -22.77 11.73
C MET A 245 -9.60 -23.50 12.75
N GLU A 246 -10.45 -24.42 12.32
CA GLU A 246 -11.30 -25.21 13.21
C GLU A 246 -10.45 -25.97 14.25
N ARG A 247 -9.33 -26.57 13.82
CA ARG A 247 -8.36 -27.23 14.72
C ARG A 247 -7.71 -26.29 15.72
N GLN A 248 -7.56 -25.01 15.37
CA GLN A 248 -7.04 -23.95 16.24
C GLN A 248 -8.14 -23.30 17.10
N GLY A 249 -9.40 -23.76 17.01
CA GLY A 249 -10.53 -23.13 17.69
C GLY A 249 -10.86 -21.72 17.16
N LEU A 250 -10.46 -21.44 15.91
CA LEU A 250 -10.74 -20.19 15.21
C LEU A 250 -11.84 -20.39 14.17
N ARG A 251 -12.52 -19.29 13.85
CA ARG A 251 -13.58 -19.24 12.85
C ARG A 251 -13.41 -18.02 11.96
N GLU A 252 -14.07 -18.07 10.82
CA GLU A 252 -14.21 -16.92 9.94
C GLU A 252 -14.73 -15.71 10.72
N GLY A 253 -14.07 -14.56 10.55
CA GLY A 253 -14.45 -13.33 11.24
C GLY A 253 -14.13 -13.30 12.74
N ALA A 254 -13.28 -14.22 13.25
CA ALA A 254 -12.78 -14.14 14.62
C ALA A 254 -12.09 -12.78 14.89
N SER A 255 -12.28 -12.25 16.08
CA SER A 255 -11.71 -10.96 16.48
C SER A 255 -10.19 -11.03 16.60
N LEU A 256 -9.52 -9.87 16.55
CA LEU A 256 -8.07 -9.82 16.75
C LEU A 256 -7.65 -10.46 18.08
N GLU A 257 -8.39 -10.19 19.16
CA GLU A 257 -8.13 -10.77 20.49
C GLU A 257 -8.23 -12.30 20.49
N GLU A 258 -9.27 -12.86 19.85
CA GLU A 258 -9.44 -14.31 19.72
C GLU A 258 -8.27 -14.91 18.93
N VAL A 259 -7.87 -14.28 17.84
CA VAL A 259 -6.73 -14.71 17.02
C VAL A 259 -5.44 -14.68 17.83
N VAL A 260 -5.14 -13.59 18.54
CA VAL A 260 -3.93 -13.49 19.36
C VAL A 260 -3.91 -14.55 20.46
N LYS A 261 -5.04 -14.76 21.14
CA LYS A 261 -5.17 -15.75 22.21
C LYS A 261 -4.91 -17.18 21.73
N GLN A 262 -5.45 -17.56 20.56
CA GLN A 262 -5.29 -18.92 20.03
C GLN A 262 -3.96 -19.12 19.32
N VAL A 263 -3.54 -18.17 18.49
CA VAL A 263 -2.31 -18.29 17.68
C VAL A 263 -1.06 -18.11 18.54
N LYS A 264 -1.11 -17.27 19.58
CA LYS A 264 0.05 -16.83 20.38
C LYS A 264 1.19 -16.36 19.46
N PRO A 265 0.97 -15.26 18.70
CA PRO A 265 1.86 -14.86 17.63
C PRO A 265 3.20 -14.33 18.16
N ASP A 266 4.27 -14.59 17.42
CA ASP A 266 5.58 -13.98 17.70
C ASP A 266 5.57 -12.49 17.30
N VAL A 267 4.80 -12.16 16.26
CA VAL A 267 4.73 -10.83 15.65
C VAL A 267 3.28 -10.36 15.53
N LEU A 268 3.03 -9.13 15.95
CA LEU A 268 1.80 -8.37 15.68
C LEU A 268 2.13 -7.17 14.79
N LEU A 269 1.51 -7.09 13.62
CA LEU A 269 1.67 -5.97 12.67
C LEU A 269 0.35 -5.19 12.54
N GLY A 270 0.37 -3.91 12.92
CA GLY A 270 -0.78 -3.01 12.79
C GLY A 270 -0.66 -2.17 11.51
N LEU A 271 -1.52 -2.43 10.53
CA LEU A 271 -1.55 -1.82 9.19
C LEU A 271 -2.98 -1.45 8.78
N SER A 272 -3.85 -1.19 9.75
CA SER A 272 -5.29 -0.89 9.57
C SER A 272 -5.65 0.59 9.67
N ALA A 273 -4.72 1.45 10.09
CA ALA A 273 -4.96 2.86 10.45
C ALA A 273 -5.99 3.09 11.58
N VAL A 274 -6.30 2.05 12.37
CA VAL A 274 -7.22 2.16 13.52
C VAL A 274 -6.44 2.29 14.82
N GLY A 275 -6.58 3.46 15.47
CA GLY A 275 -5.98 3.72 16.78
C GLY A 275 -6.55 2.83 17.89
N GLY A 276 -5.71 2.42 18.84
CA GLY A 276 -6.12 1.64 20.01
C GLY A 276 -6.42 0.16 19.77
N LEU A 277 -6.21 -0.34 18.54
CA LEU A 277 -6.51 -1.74 18.18
C LEU A 277 -5.66 -2.76 18.95
N PHE A 278 -4.42 -2.41 19.29
CA PHE A 278 -3.58 -3.20 20.20
C PHE A 278 -3.81 -2.72 21.64
N SER A 279 -4.96 -3.12 22.18
CA SER A 279 -5.36 -2.83 23.56
C SER A 279 -4.42 -3.49 24.58
N LYS A 280 -4.56 -3.13 25.86
CA LYS A 280 -3.78 -3.76 26.95
C LYS A 280 -4.06 -5.27 27.02
N GLU A 281 -5.29 -5.66 26.73
CA GLU A 281 -5.75 -7.04 26.69
C GLU A 281 -5.03 -7.82 25.59
N VAL A 282 -5.00 -7.27 24.36
CA VAL A 282 -4.24 -7.86 23.23
C VAL A 282 -2.76 -7.99 23.57
N TYR A 283 -2.16 -6.95 24.20
CA TYR A 283 -0.76 -6.97 24.60
C TYR A 283 -0.47 -8.05 25.65
N ASN A 284 -1.31 -8.15 26.69
CA ASN A 284 -1.14 -9.12 27.77
C ASN A 284 -1.35 -10.57 27.32
N LEU A 285 -2.12 -10.81 26.25
CA LEU A 285 -2.27 -12.14 25.64
C LEU A 285 -1.02 -12.62 24.89
N LYS A 286 -0.08 -11.71 24.58
CA LYS A 286 1.18 -12.04 23.91
C LYS A 286 2.28 -12.47 24.90
N LEU A 287 2.28 -11.92 26.11
CA LEU A 287 3.21 -12.25 27.20
C LEU A 287 2.90 -13.64 27.78
#